data_AF-A0A949CQK7-F1
#
_entry.id   AF-A0A949CQK7-F1
#
_cell.length_a   1.000
_cell.length_b   1.000
_cell.length_c   1.000
_cell.angle_alpha   90.00
_cell.angle_beta   90.00
_cell.angle_gamma   90.00
#
_symmetry.space_group_name_H-M   'P 1'
#
loop_
_entity.id
_entity.type
_entity.pdbx_description
1 polymer ?
#
loop_
_entity_poly.entity_id
_entity_poly.type
_entity_poly.pdbx_seq_one_letter_code
_entity_poly.pdbx_strand_id
1 'polypeptide(L)'
;MTGKVSARMDSAAIAKEFHERGYVILRGFFSHDTMASLIDRAEVLWSDPNKIVSHNNLRCRYMAHHVSGELLFECFDPVVDIAPEMHIAAACKPLMDILRAIYGCEGYLFKDKLIFKPSGALGYPLHQDYISWPDFPKSFLTVVIPLDAATEENGYTVVYPGYHRSGLMTPADGQFHVVPRSLVEEADR
;
A
#
# COMPACT_ATOMS: atom_id res chain seq x y z
N MET A 1 16.97 -11.47 -10.48
CA MET A 1 17.59 -11.47 -9.14
C MET A 1 16.47 -11.56 -8.12
N THR A 2 16.47 -12.55 -7.24
CA THR A 2 15.42 -12.74 -6.23
C THR A 2 15.66 -11.80 -5.06
N GLY A 3 14.71 -10.92 -4.73
CA GLY A 3 14.78 -10.10 -3.51
C GLY A 3 15.04 -10.98 -2.29
N LYS A 4 16.04 -10.64 -1.48
CA LYS A 4 16.43 -11.44 -0.32
C LYS A 4 15.49 -11.11 0.85
N VAL A 5 14.78 -12.12 1.35
CA VAL A 5 13.90 -12.04 2.53
C VAL A 5 14.67 -12.52 3.76
N SER A 6 14.49 -11.86 4.91
CA SER A 6 15.40 -12.01 6.06
C SER A 6 15.18 -13.29 6.89
N ALA A 7 13.99 -13.93 6.80
CA ALA A 7 13.67 -15.14 7.55
C ALA A 7 12.59 -16.00 6.86
N ARG A 8 12.57 -17.30 7.18
CA ARG A 8 11.50 -18.22 6.77
C ARG A 8 10.26 -17.93 7.61
N MET A 9 9.23 -17.37 7.00
CA MET A 9 7.96 -17.08 7.65
C MET A 9 6.98 -18.25 7.52
N ASP A 10 6.16 -18.49 8.55
CA ASP A 10 5.07 -19.46 8.50
C ASP A 10 3.83 -18.83 7.83
N SER A 11 3.67 -19.09 6.53
CA SER A 11 2.56 -18.56 5.74
C SER A 11 1.18 -18.99 6.28
N ALA A 12 1.06 -20.16 6.93
CA ALA A 12 -0.23 -20.63 7.45
C ALA A 12 -0.63 -19.85 8.71
N ALA A 13 0.33 -19.61 9.61
CA ALA A 13 0.10 -18.76 10.78
C ALA A 13 -0.23 -17.31 10.37
N ILE A 14 0.48 -16.77 9.37
CA ILE A 14 0.22 -15.43 8.82
C ILE A 14 -1.18 -15.33 8.21
N ALA A 15 -1.59 -16.32 7.41
CA ALA A 15 -2.91 -16.34 6.81
C ALA A 15 -4.01 -16.39 7.88
N LYS A 16 -3.82 -17.21 8.92
CA LYS A 16 -4.74 -17.27 10.07
C LYS A 16 -4.88 -15.90 10.74
N GLU A 17 -3.79 -15.23 11.07
CA GLU A 17 -3.81 -13.90 11.68
C GLU A 17 -4.51 -12.88 10.77
N PHE A 18 -4.20 -12.89 9.47
CA PHE A 18 -4.85 -12.02 8.49
C PHE A 18 -6.36 -12.21 8.46
N HIS A 19 -6.87 -13.45 8.46
CA HIS A 19 -8.32 -13.69 8.49
C HIS A 19 -8.97 -13.30 9.82
N GLU A 20 -8.25 -13.45 10.95
CA GLU A 20 -8.72 -13.08 12.28
C GLU A 20 -8.72 -11.56 12.54
N ARG A 21 -7.73 -10.82 12.01
CA ARG A 21 -7.57 -9.38 12.27
C ARG A 21 -7.95 -8.49 11.10
N GLY A 22 -7.91 -8.99 9.87
CA GLY A 22 -8.11 -8.21 8.65
C GLY A 22 -6.82 -7.59 8.11
N TYR A 23 -5.71 -7.74 8.83
CA TYR A 23 -4.37 -7.33 8.43
C TYR A 23 -3.33 -8.16 9.19
N VAL A 24 -2.08 -8.10 8.73
CA VAL A 24 -0.92 -8.70 9.41
C VAL A 24 0.31 -7.84 9.14
N ILE A 25 1.15 -7.65 10.17
CA ILE A 25 2.38 -6.83 10.05
C ILE A 25 3.59 -7.76 9.99
N LEU A 26 4.26 -7.78 8.84
CA LEU A 26 5.44 -8.62 8.60
C LEU A 26 6.73 -7.81 8.84
N ARG A 27 7.19 -7.77 10.09
CA ARG A 27 8.41 -7.05 10.46
C ARG A 27 9.66 -7.77 9.93
N GLY A 28 10.60 -7.01 9.37
CA GLY A 28 11.83 -7.55 8.82
C GLY A 28 11.61 -8.46 7.61
N PHE A 29 10.50 -8.33 6.88
CA PHE A 29 10.24 -9.17 5.71
C PHE A 29 11.38 -9.06 4.68
N PHE A 30 11.68 -7.85 4.22
CA PHE A 30 12.81 -7.59 3.34
C PHE A 30 14.11 -7.39 4.12
N SER A 31 15.24 -7.83 3.53
CA SER A 31 16.57 -7.52 4.07
C SER A 31 16.88 -6.03 3.99
N HIS A 32 17.83 -5.55 4.81
CA HIS A 32 18.31 -4.17 4.74
C HIS A 32 18.77 -3.78 3.32
N ASP A 33 19.54 -4.65 2.63
CA ASP A 33 19.96 -4.40 1.25
C ASP A 33 18.79 -4.23 0.27
N THR A 34 17.72 -5.03 0.45
CA THR A 34 16.54 -4.95 -0.41
C THR A 34 15.80 -3.64 -0.13
N MET A 35 15.64 -3.27 1.14
CA MET A 35 15.03 -2.00 1.52
C MET A 35 15.83 -0.80 1.00
N ALA A 36 17.16 -0.80 1.15
CA ALA A 36 18.03 0.23 0.61
C ALA A 36 17.87 0.37 -0.91
N SER A 37 17.86 -0.75 -1.64
CA SER A 37 17.64 -0.73 -3.09
C SER A 37 16.27 -0.17 -3.50
N LEU A 38 15.22 -0.37 -2.71
CA LEU A 38 13.90 0.20 -2.97
C LEU A 38 13.87 1.71 -2.69
N ILE A 39 14.52 2.15 -1.60
CA ILE A 39 14.66 3.57 -1.22
C ILE A 39 15.45 4.32 -2.30
N ASP A 40 16.63 3.82 -2.68
CA ASP A 40 17.47 4.43 -3.72
C ASP A 40 16.68 4.58 -5.04
N ARG A 41 15.90 3.57 -5.41
CA ARG A 41 15.06 3.63 -6.61
C ARG A 41 13.96 4.67 -6.48
N ALA A 42 13.30 4.78 -5.32
CA ALA A 42 12.29 5.79 -5.07
C ALA A 42 12.87 7.21 -5.14
N GLU A 43 14.06 7.43 -4.57
CA GLU A 43 14.78 8.70 -4.62
C GLU A 43 15.17 9.07 -6.06
N VAL A 44 15.69 8.13 -6.84
CA VAL A 44 16.01 8.35 -8.26
C VAL A 44 14.78 8.74 -9.06
N LEU A 45 13.64 8.08 -8.83
CA LEU A 45 12.39 8.42 -9.53
C LEU A 45 11.85 9.79 -9.09
N TRP A 46 11.95 10.12 -7.80
CA TRP A 46 11.51 11.41 -7.27
C TRP A 46 12.36 12.58 -7.77
N SER A 47 13.68 12.41 -7.76
CA SER A 47 14.66 13.42 -8.19
C SER A 47 14.92 13.44 -9.69
N ASP A 48 14.18 12.63 -10.46
CA ASP A 48 14.58 12.17 -11.79
C ASP A 48 15.07 13.28 -12.73
N PRO A 49 16.32 13.21 -13.21
CA PRO A 49 16.88 14.17 -14.15
C PRO A 49 16.15 14.18 -15.51
N ASN A 50 15.41 13.13 -15.86
CA ASN A 50 14.63 13.04 -17.10
C ASN A 50 13.22 13.63 -16.98
N LYS A 51 12.85 14.21 -15.82
CA LYS A 51 11.56 14.86 -15.56
C LYS A 51 10.36 13.92 -15.70
N ILE A 52 10.49 12.65 -15.30
CA ILE A 52 9.35 11.73 -15.19
C ILE A 52 8.31 12.27 -14.21
N VAL A 53 8.73 12.93 -13.11
CA VAL A 53 7.82 13.72 -12.27
C VAL A 53 7.39 14.96 -13.06
N SER A 54 6.21 14.89 -13.64
CA SER A 54 5.68 15.94 -14.53
C SER A 54 4.16 15.90 -14.58
N HIS A 55 3.55 17.09 -14.65
CA HIS A 55 2.10 17.26 -14.84
C HIS A 55 1.60 16.66 -16.17
N ASN A 56 2.50 16.44 -17.14
CA ASN A 56 2.17 15.83 -18.43
C ASN A 56 2.32 14.30 -18.42
N ASN A 57 2.74 13.72 -17.29
CA ASN A 57 2.90 12.29 -17.16
C ASN A 57 1.70 11.68 -16.43
N LEU A 58 0.89 10.90 -17.13
CA LEU A 58 -0.39 10.38 -16.62
C LEU A 58 -0.26 9.46 -15.39
N ARG A 59 0.92 8.87 -15.15
CA ARG A 59 1.18 8.09 -13.93
C ARG A 59 1.35 8.98 -12.70
N CYS A 60 1.64 10.28 -12.88
CA CYS A 60 1.90 11.20 -11.80
C CYS A 60 0.60 11.78 -11.28
N ARG A 61 0.36 11.61 -9.98
CA ARG A 61 -0.73 12.30 -9.30
C ARG A 61 -0.18 13.36 -8.36
N TYR A 62 -0.99 14.37 -8.14
CA TYR A 62 -0.65 15.54 -7.34
C TYR A 62 -1.78 15.82 -6.35
N MET A 63 -1.42 16.35 -5.18
CA MET A 63 -2.37 16.82 -4.18
C MET A 63 -2.01 18.25 -3.76
N ALA A 64 -2.99 19.00 -3.27
CA ALA A 64 -2.73 20.33 -2.72
C ALA A 64 -2.06 20.23 -1.34
N HIS A 65 -1.03 21.04 -1.11
CA HIS A 65 -0.45 21.28 0.21
C HIS A 65 -1.53 21.84 1.14
N HIS A 66 -1.65 21.30 2.36
CA HIS A 66 -2.76 21.62 3.27
C HIS A 66 -2.86 23.11 3.68
N VAL A 67 -1.73 23.82 3.75
CA VAL A 67 -1.70 25.28 4.00
C VAL A 67 -1.64 26.12 2.73
N SER A 68 -0.58 25.98 1.92
CA SER A 68 -0.32 26.88 0.78
C SER A 68 -1.21 26.62 -0.44
N GLY A 69 -1.80 25.42 -0.56
CA GLY A 69 -2.55 25.00 -1.75
C GLY A 69 -1.67 24.65 -2.96
N GLU A 70 -0.34 24.73 -2.84
CA GLU A 70 0.57 24.35 -3.92
C GLU A 70 0.46 22.86 -4.25
N LEU A 71 0.65 22.50 -5.52
CA LEU A 71 0.61 21.11 -5.94
C LEU A 71 1.88 20.37 -5.51
N LEU A 72 1.70 19.38 -4.65
CA LEU A 72 2.71 18.43 -4.22
C LEU A 72 2.59 17.16 -5.06
N PHE A 73 3.73 16.62 -5.50
CA PHE A 73 3.74 15.31 -6.13
C PHE A 73 3.37 14.23 -5.11
N GLU A 74 2.34 13.44 -5.41
CA GLU A 74 1.76 12.45 -4.51
C GLU A 74 2.31 11.05 -4.81
N CYS A 75 2.20 10.59 -6.05
CA CYS A 75 2.56 9.21 -6.37
C CYS A 75 2.77 8.93 -7.85
N PHE A 76 3.48 7.84 -8.13
CA PHE A 76 3.40 7.11 -9.39
C PHE A 76 2.31 6.02 -9.31
N ASP A 77 1.46 5.92 -10.34
CA ASP A 77 0.41 4.91 -10.52
C ASP A 77 0.23 4.61 -12.03
N PRO A 78 0.82 3.53 -12.59
CA PRO A 78 1.66 2.51 -11.95
C PRO A 78 3.16 2.90 -11.87
N VAL A 79 3.95 2.09 -11.15
CA VAL A 79 5.40 2.24 -10.94
C VAL A 79 6.23 0.99 -11.28
N VAL A 80 5.69 -0.22 -11.15
CA VAL A 80 6.48 -1.46 -11.32
C VAL A 80 7.02 -1.64 -12.74
N ASP A 81 6.42 -1.00 -13.75
CA ASP A 81 6.87 -1.00 -15.14
C ASP A 81 8.14 -0.17 -15.37
N ILE A 82 8.39 0.83 -14.52
CA ILE A 82 9.56 1.74 -14.60
C ILE A 82 10.57 1.53 -13.47
N ALA A 83 10.31 0.60 -12.55
CA ALA A 83 11.15 0.31 -11.40
C ALA A 83 11.31 -1.21 -11.19
N PRO A 84 12.34 -1.82 -11.81
CA PRO A 84 12.59 -3.25 -11.71
C PRO A 84 12.70 -3.76 -10.27
N GLU A 85 13.27 -2.97 -9.36
CA GLU A 85 13.40 -3.31 -7.94
C GLU A 85 12.04 -3.48 -7.27
N MET A 86 11.09 -2.58 -7.58
CA MET A 86 9.73 -2.62 -7.06
C MET A 86 8.93 -3.75 -7.68
N HIS A 87 9.14 -4.03 -8.98
CA HIS A 87 8.56 -5.22 -9.63
C HIS A 87 9.03 -6.51 -8.96
N ILE A 88 10.34 -6.63 -8.70
CA ILE A 88 10.92 -7.79 -8.01
C ILE A 88 10.35 -7.94 -6.61
N ALA A 89 10.20 -6.84 -5.86
CA ALA A 89 9.62 -6.87 -4.51
C ALA A 89 8.14 -7.31 -4.54
N ALA A 90 7.34 -6.78 -5.48
CA ALA A 90 5.92 -7.09 -5.63
C ALA A 90 5.66 -8.55 -6.06
N ALA A 91 6.60 -9.18 -6.76
CA ALA A 91 6.45 -10.54 -7.29
C ALA A 91 7.36 -11.58 -6.61
N CYS A 92 8.03 -11.23 -5.49
CA CYS A 92 8.98 -12.15 -4.87
C CYS A 92 8.29 -13.40 -4.30
N LYS A 93 8.93 -14.56 -4.48
CA LYS A 93 8.36 -15.85 -4.09
C LYS A 93 7.84 -15.91 -2.64
N PRO A 94 8.57 -15.38 -1.62
CA PRO A 94 8.07 -15.43 -0.25
C PRO A 94 6.76 -14.65 -0.04
N LEU A 95 6.59 -13.51 -0.73
CA LEU A 95 5.34 -12.75 -0.69
C LEU A 95 4.23 -13.54 -1.37
N MET A 96 4.50 -14.09 -2.56
CA MET A 96 3.53 -14.91 -3.30
C MET A 96 3.11 -16.16 -2.53
N ASP A 97 4.00 -16.79 -1.76
CA ASP A 97 3.66 -17.93 -0.90
C ASP A 97 2.71 -17.52 0.24
N ILE A 98 2.91 -16.34 0.85
CA ILE A 98 2.01 -15.79 1.88
C ILE A 98 0.65 -15.43 1.27
N LEU A 99 0.63 -14.73 0.14
CA LEU A 99 -0.60 -14.37 -0.56
C LEU A 99 -1.37 -15.63 -0.95
N ARG A 100 -0.70 -16.68 -1.44
CA ARG A 100 -1.34 -17.96 -1.75
C ARG A 100 -1.96 -18.61 -0.52
N ALA A 101 -1.32 -18.51 0.64
CA ALA A 101 -1.89 -19.03 1.88
C ALA A 101 -3.14 -18.24 2.32
N ILE A 102 -3.15 -16.92 2.15
CA ILE A 102 -4.30 -16.05 2.45
C ILE A 102 -5.47 -16.31 1.48
N TYR A 103 -5.18 -16.41 0.18
CA TYR A 103 -6.21 -16.60 -0.84
C TYR A 103 -6.73 -18.04 -0.93
N GLY A 104 -5.90 -19.02 -0.57
CA GLY A 104 -6.12 -20.42 -0.94
C GLY A 104 -5.87 -20.73 -2.43
N CYS A 105 -5.47 -19.73 -3.22
CA CYS A 105 -5.13 -19.83 -4.64
C CYS A 105 -4.07 -18.78 -5.02
N GLU A 106 -3.66 -18.72 -6.29
CA GLU A 106 -2.71 -17.71 -6.75
C GLU A 106 -3.35 -16.32 -6.79
N GLY A 107 -2.67 -15.33 -6.19
CA GLY A 107 -3.04 -13.92 -6.30
C GLY A 107 -2.34 -13.27 -7.50
N TYR A 108 -2.96 -12.25 -8.08
CA TYR A 108 -2.41 -11.48 -9.20
C TYR A 108 -2.30 -10.00 -8.84
N LEU A 109 -1.22 -9.36 -9.28
CA LEU A 109 -1.05 -7.92 -9.14
C LEU A 109 -2.05 -7.20 -10.02
N PHE A 110 -3.05 -6.57 -9.41
CA PHE A 110 -4.03 -5.74 -10.11
C PHE A 110 -3.53 -4.31 -10.32
N LYS A 111 -2.93 -3.75 -9.26
CA LYS A 111 -2.55 -2.34 -9.20
C LYS A 111 -1.37 -2.15 -8.26
N ASP A 112 -0.51 -1.19 -8.58
CA ASP A 112 0.64 -0.79 -7.79
C ASP A 112 0.80 0.73 -7.75
N LYS A 113 1.45 1.23 -6.69
CA LYS A 113 1.71 2.65 -6.47
C LYS A 113 3.02 2.84 -5.70
N LEU A 114 3.76 3.90 -6.04
CA LEU A 114 4.79 4.47 -5.18
C LEU A 114 4.29 5.80 -4.65
N ILE A 115 4.00 5.87 -3.35
CA ILE A 115 3.39 7.03 -2.68
C ILE A 115 4.45 7.78 -1.89
N PHE A 116 4.48 9.10 -2.06
CA PHE A 116 5.34 10.02 -1.33
C PHE A 116 4.51 10.88 -0.41
N LYS A 117 5.08 11.21 0.75
CA LYS A 117 4.47 12.07 1.77
C LYS A 117 5.39 13.27 2.06
N PRO A 118 5.57 14.20 1.11
CA PRO A 118 6.32 15.41 1.37
C PRO A 118 5.66 16.24 2.49
N SER A 119 6.43 17.11 3.14
CA SER A 119 5.89 17.99 4.18
C SER A 119 4.67 18.76 3.67
N GLY A 120 3.61 18.74 4.47
CA GLY A 120 2.35 19.40 4.16
C GLY A 120 1.41 18.63 3.23
N ALA A 121 1.77 17.42 2.79
CA ALA A 121 0.84 16.48 2.18
C ALA A 121 -0.27 16.07 3.16
N LEU A 122 -1.48 15.89 2.63
CA LEU A 122 -2.61 15.36 3.39
C LEU A 122 -2.55 13.83 3.42
N GLY A 123 -2.92 13.25 4.56
CA GLY A 123 -3.21 11.82 4.64
C GLY A 123 -4.53 11.47 3.95
N TYR A 124 -4.76 10.18 3.75
CA TYR A 124 -6.06 9.70 3.25
C TYR A 124 -7.07 9.62 4.40
N PRO A 125 -8.35 9.99 4.16
CA PRO A 125 -9.39 9.84 5.17
C PRO A 125 -9.67 8.35 5.45
N LEU A 126 -10.37 8.04 6.54
CA LEU A 126 -10.76 6.66 6.86
C LEU A 126 -11.61 6.05 5.73
N HIS A 127 -11.23 4.90 5.19
CA HIS A 127 -11.91 4.26 4.06
C HIS A 127 -11.68 2.74 4.05
N GLN A 128 -12.43 2.05 3.18
CA GLN A 128 -12.13 0.68 2.73
C GLN A 128 -11.64 0.77 1.27
N ASP A 129 -10.54 0.07 0.95
CA ASP A 129 -9.99 0.12 -0.42
C ASP A 129 -10.96 -0.47 -1.45
N TYR A 130 -11.71 -1.52 -1.08
CA TYR A 130 -12.71 -2.10 -1.96
C TYR A 130 -13.97 -1.23 -1.97
N ILE A 131 -14.17 -0.48 -3.05
CA ILE A 131 -15.31 0.43 -3.22
C ILE A 131 -16.49 -0.18 -3.98
N SER A 132 -16.60 -1.51 -3.97
CA SER A 132 -17.67 -2.26 -4.67
C SER A 132 -17.73 -2.02 -6.18
N TRP A 133 -16.58 -2.05 -6.86
CA TRP A 133 -16.56 -2.01 -8.32
C TRP A 133 -17.42 -3.15 -8.91
N PRO A 134 -18.31 -2.84 -9.88
CA PRO A 134 -19.06 -3.86 -10.60
C PRO A 134 -18.11 -4.94 -11.14
N ASP A 135 -18.47 -6.20 -10.93
CA ASP A 135 -17.75 -7.39 -11.40
C ASP A 135 -16.31 -7.55 -10.88
N PHE A 136 -15.87 -6.74 -9.92
CA PHE A 136 -14.54 -6.86 -9.31
C PHE A 136 -14.55 -7.77 -8.08
N PRO A 137 -13.56 -8.66 -7.92
CA PRO A 137 -13.54 -9.61 -6.81
C PRO A 137 -13.42 -8.91 -5.45
N LYS A 138 -14.27 -9.34 -4.50
CA LYS A 138 -14.24 -8.91 -3.08
C LYS A 138 -13.00 -9.39 -2.33
N SER A 139 -12.22 -10.30 -2.91
CA SER A 139 -10.98 -10.81 -2.33
C SER A 139 -9.83 -9.80 -2.43
N PHE A 140 -10.04 -8.62 -3.02
CA PHE A 140 -9.02 -7.58 -3.12
C PHE A 140 -8.34 -7.28 -1.76
N LEU A 141 -7.00 -7.31 -1.74
CA LEU A 141 -6.19 -6.92 -0.59
C LEU A 141 -5.00 -6.07 -1.03
N THR A 142 -4.52 -5.23 -0.11
CA THR A 142 -3.40 -4.33 -0.32
C THR A 142 -2.17 -4.82 0.45
N VAL A 143 -1.00 -4.78 -0.19
CA VAL A 143 0.31 -4.94 0.47
C VAL A 143 0.97 -3.58 0.54
N VAL A 144 1.31 -3.14 1.75
CA VAL A 144 2.00 -1.87 1.98
C VAL A 144 3.44 -2.16 2.40
N ILE A 145 4.40 -1.57 1.70
CA ILE A 145 5.83 -1.64 2.03
C ILE A 145 6.27 -0.22 2.44
N PRO A 146 6.39 0.08 3.74
CA PRO A 146 6.96 1.34 4.19
C PRO A 146 8.44 1.40 3.79
N LEU A 147 8.82 2.41 3.00
CA LEU A 147 10.22 2.66 2.64
C LEU A 147 10.95 3.43 3.75
N ASP A 148 10.22 4.26 4.49
CA ASP A 148 10.72 5.05 5.62
C ASP A 148 10.18 4.51 6.95
N ALA A 149 10.73 5.00 8.06
CA ALA A 149 10.20 4.70 9.39
C ALA A 149 8.73 5.14 9.50
N ALA A 150 7.83 4.27 9.92
CA ALA A 150 6.42 4.61 10.09
C ALA A 150 6.19 5.28 11.46
N THR A 151 6.03 6.61 11.49
CA THR A 151 5.81 7.40 12.71
C THR A 151 4.50 8.19 12.65
N GLU A 152 3.98 8.61 13.80
CA GLU A 152 2.74 9.38 13.84
C GLU A 152 2.94 10.73 13.11
N GLU A 153 4.10 11.35 13.33
CA GLU A 153 4.49 12.63 12.72
C GLU A 153 4.53 12.57 11.19
N ASN A 154 4.99 11.46 10.58
CA ASN A 154 4.99 11.31 9.13
C ASN A 154 3.73 10.61 8.58
N GLY A 155 2.70 10.50 9.41
CA GLY A 155 1.38 10.02 9.03
C GLY A 155 1.37 8.55 8.62
N TYR A 156 1.85 7.64 9.47
CA TYR A 156 1.76 6.20 9.21
C TYR A 156 0.33 5.75 8.89
N THR A 157 0.21 4.60 8.23
CA THR A 157 -1.09 3.98 7.97
C THR A 157 -1.65 3.39 9.26
N VAL A 158 -2.87 3.78 9.61
CA VAL A 158 -3.66 3.18 10.69
C VAL A 158 -4.60 2.14 10.09
N VAL A 159 -4.70 0.97 10.73
CA VAL A 159 -5.65 -0.09 10.37
C VAL A 159 -6.42 -0.52 11.61
N TYR A 160 -7.67 -0.93 11.45
CA TYR A 160 -8.55 -1.29 12.57
C TYR A 160 -8.91 -2.78 12.46
N PRO A 161 -8.64 -3.58 13.51
CA PRO A 161 -8.84 -5.02 13.46
C PRO A 161 -10.32 -5.40 13.40
N GLY A 162 -10.65 -6.43 12.62
CA GLY A 162 -11.96 -7.08 12.62
C GLY A 162 -13.05 -6.43 11.77
N TYR A 163 -12.91 -5.16 11.40
CA TYR A 163 -13.90 -4.43 10.59
C TYR A 163 -14.05 -4.98 9.16
N HIS A 164 -13.06 -5.74 8.65
CA HIS A 164 -13.20 -6.47 7.38
C HIS A 164 -14.34 -7.49 7.38
N ARG A 165 -14.77 -7.98 8.55
CA ARG A 165 -15.92 -8.89 8.68
C ARG A 165 -17.28 -8.18 8.70
N SER A 166 -17.30 -6.87 8.89
CA SER A 166 -18.52 -6.06 8.87
C SER A 166 -19.05 -5.84 7.45
N GLY A 167 -18.34 -6.31 6.42
CA GLY A 167 -18.67 -6.06 5.04
C GLY A 167 -18.35 -4.63 4.63
N LEU A 168 -19.12 -4.09 3.68
CA LEU A 168 -19.00 -2.70 3.27
C LEU A 168 -19.69 -1.78 4.29
N MET A 169 -18.95 -0.80 4.80
CA MET A 169 -19.41 0.20 5.75
C MET A 169 -19.90 1.49 5.09
N THR A 170 -19.83 1.54 3.75
CA THR A 170 -20.25 2.64 2.90
C THR A 170 -21.11 2.12 1.74
N PRO A 171 -21.82 2.98 0.99
CA PRO A 171 -22.63 2.57 -0.15
C PRO A 171 -21.84 1.75 -1.18
N ALA A 172 -22.47 0.69 -1.70
CA ALA A 172 -21.90 -0.22 -2.69
C ALA A 172 -22.19 0.26 -4.13
N ASP A 173 -21.65 1.42 -4.51
CA ASP A 173 -21.97 2.10 -5.77
C ASP A 173 -20.77 2.30 -6.71
N GLY A 174 -19.62 1.70 -6.38
CA GLY A 174 -18.39 1.83 -7.16
C GLY A 174 -17.67 3.17 -6.95
N GLN A 175 -18.11 4.01 -6.01
CA GLN A 175 -17.51 5.30 -5.71
C GLN A 175 -16.72 5.29 -4.40
N PHE A 176 -15.73 6.18 -4.31
CA PHE A 176 -15.00 6.38 -3.08
C PHE A 176 -15.88 7.06 -2.04
N HIS A 177 -15.95 6.45 -0.85
CA HIS A 177 -16.68 6.99 0.29
C HIS A 177 -15.80 6.96 1.53
N VAL A 178 -15.82 8.06 2.28
CA VAL A 178 -15.20 8.13 3.60
C VAL A 178 -16.06 7.34 4.58
N VAL A 179 -15.45 6.41 5.32
CA VAL A 179 -16.10 5.74 6.44
C VAL A 179 -16.21 6.75 7.58
N PRO A 180 -17.42 7.04 8.10
CA PRO A 180 -17.58 7.92 9.25
C PRO A 180 -16.82 7.37 10.46
N ARG A 181 -16.03 8.21 11.14
CA ARG A 181 -15.26 7.80 12.33
C ARG A 181 -16.14 7.25 13.45
N SER A 182 -17.41 7.65 13.52
CA SER A 182 -18.37 7.10 14.49
C SER A 182 -18.69 5.62 14.29
N LEU A 183 -18.31 5.03 13.15
CA LEU A 183 -18.50 3.60 12.88
C LEU A 183 -17.29 2.74 13.28
N VAL A 184 -16.22 3.36 13.80
CA VAL A 184 -15.00 2.67 14.19
C VAL A 184 -14.57 3.13 15.57
N GLU A 185 -14.32 2.19 16.48
CA GLU A 185 -13.80 2.49 17.81
C GLU A 185 -12.30 2.80 17.73
N GLU A 186 -11.90 4.05 17.99
CA GLU A 186 -10.50 4.46 17.89
C GLU A 186 -9.58 3.81 18.94
N ALA A 187 -10.16 3.22 19.99
CA ALA A 187 -9.44 2.42 20.99
C ALA A 187 -8.91 1.09 20.41
N ASP A 188 -9.41 0.65 19.25
CA ASP A 188 -9.02 -0.60 18.60
C ASP A 188 -7.76 -0.47 17.72
N ARG A 189 -7.09 0.69 17.71
CA ARG A 189 -5.88 0.94 16.89
C ARG A 189 -4.69 0.04 17.22
#